data_AF-A0A7I9VHX0-F1
#
_entry.id   AF-A0A7I9VHX0-F1
#
_cell.length_a   1.000
_cell.length_b   1.000
_cell.length_c   1.000
_cell.angle_alpha   90.00
_cell.angle_beta   90.00
_cell.angle_gamma   90.00
#
_symmetry.space_group_name_H-M   'P 1'
#
loop_
_entity.id
_entity.type
_entity.pdbx_description
1 polymer ?
#
loop_
_entity_poly.entity_id
_entity_poly.type
_entity_poly.pdbx_seq_one_letter_code
_entity_poly.pdbx_strand_id
1 'polypeptide(L)'
;MRASVLPDARQRRPAGRFVWLSVDTEDPRNAAFLERFPISSYPTFLVIDPREERAVLKWLGSASAPQLAKLLGDAERRRPRGADAVLARADRAQAEGRLGDAERDYLAALAQGGRRWGHRPRAVESLVLALSGGGLLEGCAETALREAPALPRGPSFANAVATGLGCAVAAEPDQLWRGAALKGLTPLAREALQLRGLLADDRSGLYEALTEARAAEGARAEAKAIAEAWWRFLEDERRRAGTAEQRTALDGPRVAAALALEDPARALPALAASEAALPADFNPPYRAARLLLELGRRAEARAAIQRALAHAYGGRKLGVYRLAARIEREDGDRAAAARALDEALAYAEQLPPPQRKPDLVASLRAQRSALEDAAAAP
;
A
#
# COMPACT_ATOMS: atom_id res chain seq x y z
N MET A 1 -5.89 11.47 -1.29
CA MET A 1 -5.61 12.21 -2.54
C MET A 1 -6.82 12.97 -3.09
N ARG A 2 -7.91 12.30 -3.55
CA ARG A 2 -9.11 13.01 -4.09
C ARG A 2 -9.70 14.02 -3.11
N ALA A 3 -9.76 13.68 -1.82
CA ALA A 3 -10.36 14.53 -0.80
C ALA A 3 -9.42 15.61 -0.22
N SER A 4 -8.13 15.61 -0.54
CA SER A 4 -7.15 16.44 0.17
C SER A 4 -6.03 17.05 -0.69
N VAL A 5 -5.72 16.50 -1.85
CA VAL A 5 -4.60 16.93 -2.70
C VAL A 5 -5.05 17.49 -4.03
N LEU A 6 -5.97 16.81 -4.72
CA LEU A 6 -6.50 17.29 -6.00
C LEU A 6 -7.25 18.64 -5.88
N PRO A 7 -7.99 18.93 -4.78
CA PRO A 7 -8.66 20.23 -4.61
C PRO A 7 -7.73 21.40 -4.26
N ASP A 8 -6.44 21.16 -3.97
CA ASP A 8 -5.50 22.21 -3.55
C ASP A 8 -5.31 23.25 -4.68
N ALA A 9 -5.27 24.54 -4.32
CA ALA A 9 -5.14 25.64 -5.27
C ALA A 9 -3.87 25.55 -6.15
N ARG A 10 -2.81 24.88 -5.68
CA ARG A 10 -1.59 24.62 -6.46
C ARG A 10 -1.85 23.75 -7.70
N GLN A 11 -2.93 22.96 -7.71
CA GLN A 11 -3.33 22.15 -8.86
C GLN A 11 -4.06 22.95 -9.95
N ARG A 12 -4.43 24.22 -9.70
CA ARG A 12 -5.13 25.08 -10.67
C ARG A 12 -4.31 25.33 -11.94
N ARG A 13 -2.99 25.50 -11.83
CA ARG A 13 -2.10 25.71 -12.99
C ARG A 13 -1.96 24.44 -13.86
N PRO A 14 -1.69 23.26 -13.29
CA PRO A 14 -1.73 22.00 -14.06
C PRO A 14 -3.10 21.64 -14.64
N ALA A 15 -4.21 22.07 -14.03
CA ALA A 15 -5.56 21.68 -14.45
C ALA A 15 -5.92 22.05 -15.91
N GLY A 16 -5.31 23.10 -16.47
CA GLY A 16 -5.49 23.46 -17.89
C GLY A 16 -4.52 22.79 -18.87
N ARG A 17 -3.58 21.96 -18.38
CA ARG A 17 -2.48 21.35 -19.15
C ARG A 17 -2.55 19.82 -19.18
N PHE A 18 -3.28 19.24 -18.23
CA PHE A 18 -3.51 17.81 -18.11
C PHE A 18 -4.99 17.49 -18.17
N VAL A 19 -5.31 16.38 -18.82
CA VAL A 19 -6.62 15.73 -18.66
C VAL A 19 -6.53 14.79 -17.46
N TRP A 20 -7.40 14.98 -16.48
CA TRP A 20 -7.43 14.17 -15.26
C TRP A 20 -8.37 13.00 -15.42
N LEU A 21 -7.86 11.79 -15.20
CA LEU A 21 -8.64 10.55 -15.21
C LEU A 21 -8.45 9.82 -13.88
N SER A 22 -9.55 9.35 -13.30
CA SER A 22 -9.54 8.39 -12.20
C SER A 22 -9.89 7.03 -12.76
N VAL A 23 -8.98 6.06 -12.67
CA VAL A 23 -9.20 4.68 -13.11
C VAL A 23 -9.49 3.83 -11.88
N ASP A 24 -10.64 3.15 -11.89
CA ASP A 24 -10.94 2.10 -10.93
C ASP A 24 -10.33 0.79 -11.40
N THR A 25 -9.27 0.34 -10.74
CA THR A 25 -8.53 -0.86 -11.12
C THR A 25 -9.29 -2.16 -10.82
N GLU A 26 -10.40 -2.08 -10.07
CA GLU A 26 -11.26 -3.21 -9.75
C GLU A 26 -12.43 -3.35 -10.75
N ASP A 27 -12.71 -2.32 -11.56
CA ASP A 27 -13.74 -2.36 -12.60
C ASP A 27 -13.24 -3.14 -13.83
N PRO A 28 -13.91 -4.24 -14.24
CA PRO A 28 -13.49 -5.05 -15.40
C PRO A 28 -13.39 -4.25 -16.70
N ARG A 29 -14.13 -3.16 -16.85
CA ARG A 29 -14.07 -2.29 -18.03
C ARG A 29 -12.70 -1.63 -18.23
N ASN A 30 -11.90 -1.55 -17.17
CA ASN A 30 -10.56 -0.97 -17.20
C ASN A 30 -9.45 -2.01 -17.46
N ALA A 31 -9.78 -3.28 -17.72
CA ALA A 31 -8.80 -4.35 -17.90
C ALA A 31 -7.78 -4.05 -19.02
N ALA A 32 -8.23 -3.60 -20.19
CA ALA A 32 -7.34 -3.25 -21.30
C ALA A 32 -6.35 -2.12 -20.94
N PHE A 33 -6.78 -1.17 -20.09
CA PHE A 33 -5.88 -0.14 -19.56
C PHE A 33 -4.82 -0.76 -18.65
N LEU A 34 -5.21 -1.70 -17.78
CA LEU A 34 -4.30 -2.37 -16.83
C LEU A 34 -3.33 -3.34 -17.50
N GLU A 35 -3.70 -3.94 -18.63
CA GLU A 35 -2.78 -4.73 -19.46
C GLU A 35 -1.65 -3.86 -20.02
N ARG A 36 -1.99 -2.65 -20.46
CA ARG A 36 -1.03 -1.70 -21.02
C ARG A 36 -0.21 -0.98 -19.96
N PHE A 37 -0.82 -0.65 -18.82
CA PHE A 37 -0.21 0.08 -17.73
C PHE A 37 -0.39 -0.69 -16.41
N PRO A 38 0.44 -1.70 -16.15
CA PRO A 38 0.30 -2.54 -14.97
C PRO A 38 0.41 -1.75 -13.66
N ILE A 39 -0.56 -1.95 -12.77
CA ILE A 39 -0.61 -1.34 -11.43
C ILE A 39 -0.50 -2.44 -10.36
N SER A 40 0.60 -2.40 -9.61
CA SER A 40 0.88 -3.35 -8.52
C SER A 40 0.75 -2.74 -7.13
N SER A 41 0.70 -1.42 -7.02
CA SER A 41 0.63 -0.70 -5.74
C SER A 41 -0.36 0.46 -5.82
N TYR A 42 -0.97 0.81 -4.68
CA TYR A 42 -1.99 1.85 -4.61
C TYR A 42 -1.70 2.85 -3.48
N PRO A 43 -1.96 4.14 -3.68
CA PRO A 43 -2.34 4.76 -4.96
C PRO A 43 -1.16 4.75 -5.96
N THR A 44 -1.46 4.83 -7.26
CA THR A 44 -0.46 5.04 -8.34
C THR A 44 -0.90 6.21 -9.21
N PHE A 45 0.05 7.08 -9.59
CA PHE A 45 -0.15 8.12 -10.58
C PHE A 45 0.62 7.80 -11.85
N LEU A 46 -0.05 7.97 -12.98
CA LEU A 46 0.56 7.88 -14.30
C LEU A 46 0.38 9.21 -15.01
N VAL A 47 1.42 9.68 -15.67
CA VAL A 47 1.31 10.68 -16.72
C VAL A 47 1.56 9.98 -18.05
N ILE A 48 0.59 10.03 -18.94
CA ILE A 48 0.64 9.37 -20.25
C ILE A 48 0.75 10.46 -21.32
N ASP A 49 1.75 10.33 -22.20
CA ASP A 49 1.80 11.13 -23.43
C ASP A 49 0.75 10.56 -24.39
N PRO A 50 -0.29 11.33 -24.78
CA PRO A 50 -1.34 10.82 -25.66
C PRO A 50 -0.88 10.59 -27.10
N ARG A 51 0.29 11.12 -27.51
CA ARG A 51 0.81 10.96 -28.89
C ARG A 51 1.51 9.62 -29.08
N GLU A 52 2.29 9.23 -28.08
CA GLU A 52 2.99 7.95 -28.05
C GLU A 52 2.18 6.87 -27.32
N GLU A 53 1.13 7.29 -26.60
CA GLU A 53 0.34 6.48 -25.68
C GLU A 53 1.23 5.66 -24.72
N ARG A 54 2.22 6.35 -24.17
CA ARG A 54 3.23 5.81 -23.25
C ARG A 54 3.26 6.59 -21.97
N ALA A 55 3.48 5.89 -20.86
CA ALA A 55 3.71 6.55 -19.59
C ALA A 55 5.09 7.24 -19.63
N VAL A 56 5.08 8.54 -19.33
CA VAL A 56 6.29 9.36 -19.18
C VAL A 56 6.66 9.59 -17.72
N LEU A 57 5.76 9.25 -16.80
CA LEU A 57 5.99 9.24 -15.36
C LEU A 57 5.08 8.20 -14.71
N LYS A 58 5.63 7.42 -13.77
CA LYS A 58 4.87 6.60 -12.82
C LYS A 58 5.32 6.90 -11.40
N TRP A 59 4.37 7.24 -10.55
CA TRP A 59 4.60 7.48 -9.12
C TRP A 59 3.79 6.49 -8.30
N LEU A 60 4.46 5.81 -7.37
CA LEU A 60 3.83 4.89 -6.43
C LEU A 60 3.62 5.61 -5.09
N GLY A 61 2.48 5.36 -4.45
CA GLY A 61 2.16 5.93 -3.15
C GLY A 61 1.52 7.31 -3.21
N SER A 62 1.31 7.87 -2.02
CA SER A 62 0.70 9.18 -1.85
C SER A 62 1.65 10.31 -2.33
N ALA A 63 1.11 11.49 -2.57
CA ALA A 63 1.92 12.67 -2.88
C ALA A 63 1.28 13.91 -2.25
N SER A 64 2.05 14.73 -1.55
CA SER A 64 1.54 16.05 -1.13
C SER A 64 1.24 16.93 -2.34
N ALA A 65 0.42 17.98 -2.19
CA ALA A 65 0.15 18.90 -3.29
C ALA A 65 1.43 19.52 -3.91
N PRO A 66 2.45 19.92 -3.12
CA PRO A 66 3.74 20.34 -3.68
C PRO A 66 4.50 19.23 -4.41
N GLN A 67 4.48 17.99 -3.93
CA GLN A 67 5.11 16.86 -4.64
C GLN A 67 4.41 16.59 -5.97
N LEU A 68 3.07 16.52 -5.98
CA LEU A 68 2.30 16.30 -7.19
C LEU A 68 2.57 17.39 -8.24
N ALA A 69 2.62 18.66 -7.83
CA ALA A 69 2.94 19.76 -8.75
C ALA A 69 4.34 19.62 -9.37
N LYS A 70 5.34 19.15 -8.61
CA LYS A 70 6.69 18.89 -9.11
C LYS A 70 6.71 17.71 -10.08
N LEU A 71 6.04 16.61 -9.74
CA LEU A 71 5.93 15.42 -10.60
C LEU A 71 5.29 15.78 -11.95
N LEU A 72 4.20 16.55 -11.93
CA LEU A 72 3.57 17.04 -13.17
C LEU A 72 4.53 17.91 -13.96
N GLY A 73 5.19 18.88 -13.32
CA GLY A 73 6.19 19.72 -13.99
C GLY A 73 7.36 18.92 -14.58
N ASP A 74 7.73 17.79 -13.97
CA ASP A 74 8.73 16.87 -14.51
C ASP A 74 8.23 16.13 -15.75
N ALA A 75 6.99 15.65 -15.72
CA ALA A 75 6.38 14.94 -16.84
C ALA A 75 6.15 15.85 -18.07
N GLU A 76 6.00 17.16 -17.90
CA GLU A 76 5.88 18.10 -19.01
C GLU A 76 7.20 18.41 -19.73
N ARG A 77 8.34 18.04 -19.15
CA ARG A 77 9.65 18.30 -19.76
C ARG A 77 9.78 17.48 -21.03
N ARG A 78 9.58 18.11 -22.20
CA ARG A 78 9.60 17.44 -23.51
C ARG A 78 10.95 16.82 -23.89
N ARG A 79 12.07 17.35 -23.35
CA ARG A 79 13.44 16.91 -23.66
C ARG A 79 14.32 16.98 -22.41
N PRO A 80 14.13 16.08 -21.44
CA PRO A 80 15.04 16.00 -20.31
C PRO A 80 16.45 15.67 -20.80
N ARG A 81 17.48 16.09 -20.08
CA ARG A 81 18.90 15.88 -20.43
C ARG A 81 19.65 15.33 -19.23
N GLY A 82 20.77 14.66 -19.49
CA GLY A 82 21.62 14.10 -18.44
C GLY A 82 20.84 13.14 -17.53
N ALA A 83 21.05 13.26 -16.22
CA ALA A 83 20.38 12.43 -15.21
C ALA A 83 18.85 12.47 -15.30
N ASP A 84 18.25 13.60 -15.66
CA ASP A 84 16.80 13.72 -15.81
C ASP A 84 16.26 12.86 -16.96
N ALA A 85 17.06 12.69 -18.03
CA ALA A 85 16.68 11.84 -19.16
C ALA A 85 16.69 10.36 -18.78
N VAL A 86 17.66 9.97 -17.94
CA VAL A 86 17.76 8.62 -17.40
C VAL A 86 16.65 8.34 -16.40
N LEU A 87 16.30 9.31 -15.53
CA LEU A 87 15.17 9.21 -14.61
C LEU A 87 13.84 9.01 -15.35
N ALA A 88 13.57 9.79 -16.40
CA ALA A 88 12.36 9.62 -17.20
C ALA A 88 12.29 8.24 -17.88
N ARG A 89 13.44 7.68 -18.28
CA ARG A 89 13.53 6.32 -18.83
C ARG A 89 13.22 5.27 -17.75
N ALA A 90 13.71 5.46 -16.52
CA ALA A 90 13.41 4.60 -15.39
C ALA A 90 11.91 4.58 -15.04
N ASP A 91 11.29 5.77 -14.96
CA ASP A 91 9.84 5.89 -14.70
C ASP A 91 9.01 5.16 -15.77
N ARG A 92 9.41 5.28 -17.04
CA ARG A 92 8.76 4.57 -18.16
C ARG A 92 8.91 3.07 -18.03
N ALA A 93 10.13 2.58 -17.78
CA ALA A 93 10.36 1.15 -17.58
C ALA A 93 9.51 0.60 -16.42
N GLN A 94 9.40 1.33 -15.32
CA GLN A 94 8.54 0.99 -14.19
C GLN A 94 7.05 0.98 -14.56
N ALA A 95 6.62 1.90 -15.42
CA ALA A 95 5.26 1.97 -15.91
C ALA A 95 4.88 0.80 -16.80
N GLU A 96 5.84 0.30 -17.57
CA GLU A 96 5.69 -0.83 -18.48
C GLU A 96 5.98 -2.18 -17.79
N GLY A 97 6.15 -2.19 -16.47
CA GLY A 97 6.40 -3.40 -15.67
C GLY A 97 7.80 -4.01 -15.84
N ARG A 98 8.72 -3.35 -16.53
CA ARG A 98 10.11 -3.79 -16.68
C ARG A 98 10.95 -3.38 -15.48
N LEU A 99 10.73 -4.07 -14.36
CA LEU A 99 11.29 -3.70 -13.06
C LEU A 99 12.83 -3.68 -13.05
N GLY A 100 13.49 -4.67 -13.65
CA GLY A 100 14.95 -4.71 -13.74
C GLY A 100 15.55 -3.58 -14.59
N ASP A 101 14.85 -3.15 -15.65
CA ASP A 101 15.25 -1.97 -16.43
C ASP A 101 15.10 -0.69 -15.62
N ALA A 102 13.98 -0.57 -14.89
CA ALA A 102 13.70 0.58 -14.05
C ALA A 102 14.75 0.75 -12.95
N GLU A 103 15.08 -0.34 -12.23
CA GLU A 103 16.12 -0.35 -11.20
C GLU A 103 17.46 0.14 -11.75
N ARG A 104 17.93 -0.48 -12.84
CA ARG A 104 19.18 -0.11 -13.50
C ARG A 104 19.20 1.36 -13.88
N ASP A 105 18.11 1.87 -14.44
CA ASP A 105 18.03 3.26 -14.91
C ASP A 105 17.91 4.26 -13.75
N TYR A 106 17.22 3.94 -12.65
CA TYR A 106 17.23 4.79 -11.45
C TYR A 106 18.63 4.88 -10.85
N LEU A 107 19.35 3.76 -10.72
CA LEU A 107 20.72 3.73 -10.23
C LEU A 107 21.66 4.55 -11.14
N ALA A 108 21.52 4.42 -12.46
CA ALA A 108 22.27 5.21 -13.42
C ALA A 108 21.97 6.72 -13.29
N ALA A 109 20.71 7.10 -13.06
CA ALA A 109 20.32 8.49 -12.88
C ALA A 109 20.94 9.07 -11.60
N LEU A 110 20.91 8.31 -10.50
CA LEU A 110 21.51 8.69 -9.22
C LEU A 110 23.04 8.84 -9.31
N ALA A 111 23.71 7.97 -10.07
CA ALA A 111 25.14 8.05 -10.31
C ALA A 111 25.48 9.29 -11.17
N GLN A 112 24.75 9.50 -12.27
CA GLN A 112 24.99 10.62 -13.19
C GLN A 112 24.66 11.99 -12.58
N GLY A 113 23.58 12.09 -11.79
CA GLY A 113 23.20 13.35 -11.15
C GLY A 113 24.09 13.72 -9.96
N GLY A 114 24.64 12.71 -9.28
CA GLY A 114 25.45 12.91 -8.09
C GLY A 114 24.64 13.45 -6.89
N ARG A 115 25.35 13.89 -5.84
CA ARG A 115 24.75 14.23 -4.53
C ARG A 115 23.91 15.51 -4.53
N ARG A 116 24.20 16.45 -5.44
CA ARG A 116 23.54 17.78 -5.50
C ARG A 116 22.43 17.87 -6.54
N TRP A 117 22.14 16.78 -7.25
CA TRP A 117 21.07 16.77 -8.25
C TRP A 117 19.70 16.95 -7.61
N GLY A 118 18.95 17.94 -8.07
CA GLY A 118 17.69 18.37 -7.46
C GLY A 118 16.62 17.28 -7.41
N HIS A 119 16.63 16.33 -8.35
CA HIS A 119 15.69 15.20 -8.38
C HIS A 119 16.18 13.96 -7.64
N ARG A 120 17.38 13.99 -7.05
CA ARG A 120 17.91 12.86 -6.26
C ARG A 120 16.92 12.34 -5.22
N PRO A 121 16.25 13.19 -4.40
CA PRO A 121 15.32 12.68 -3.39
C PRO A 121 14.17 11.86 -3.98
N ARG A 122 13.56 12.34 -5.08
CA ARG A 122 12.48 11.59 -5.74
C ARG A 122 12.98 10.32 -6.40
N ALA A 123 14.18 10.36 -7.01
CA ALA A 123 14.75 9.20 -7.68
C ALA A 123 15.07 8.07 -6.68
N VAL A 124 15.57 8.42 -5.48
CA VAL A 124 15.77 7.45 -4.39
C VAL A 124 14.44 6.87 -3.92
N GLU A 125 13.43 7.72 -3.68
CA GLU A 125 12.10 7.27 -3.26
C GLU A 125 11.46 6.34 -4.30
N SER A 126 11.47 6.70 -5.58
CA SER A 126 10.97 5.86 -6.66
C SER A 126 11.69 4.51 -6.73
N LEU A 127 13.03 4.50 -6.60
CA LEU A 127 13.81 3.26 -6.63
C LEU A 127 13.45 2.33 -5.46
N VAL A 128 13.40 2.85 -4.24
CA VAL A 128 13.05 2.04 -3.04
C VAL A 128 11.63 1.48 -3.16
N LEU A 129 10.67 2.28 -3.63
CA LEU A 129 9.30 1.83 -3.87
C LEU A 129 9.21 0.80 -5.00
N ALA A 130 9.99 0.94 -6.07
CA ALA A 130 10.04 -0.02 -7.17
C ALA A 130 10.58 -1.38 -6.71
N LEU A 131 11.67 -1.37 -5.94
CA LEU A 131 12.27 -2.57 -5.36
C LEU A 131 11.30 -3.28 -4.40
N SER A 132 10.66 -2.51 -3.52
CA SER A 132 9.62 -3.02 -2.61
C SER A 132 8.45 -3.65 -3.38
N GLY A 133 7.88 -2.93 -4.35
CA GLY A 133 6.76 -3.41 -5.16
C GLY A 133 7.12 -4.59 -6.08
N GLY A 134 8.41 -4.80 -6.36
CA GLY A 134 8.94 -5.95 -7.09
C GLY A 134 9.31 -7.15 -6.20
N GLY A 135 9.16 -7.05 -4.88
CA GLY A 135 9.55 -8.11 -3.93
C GLY A 135 11.06 -8.24 -3.71
N LEU A 136 11.86 -7.26 -4.15
CA LEU A 136 13.32 -7.24 -4.00
C LEU A 136 13.69 -6.64 -2.63
N LEU A 137 13.36 -7.37 -1.56
CA LEU A 137 13.39 -6.88 -0.18
C LEU A 137 14.79 -6.42 0.28
N GLU A 138 15.84 -7.19 -0.02
CA GLU A 138 17.22 -6.86 0.35
C GLU A 138 17.67 -5.55 -0.32
N GLY A 139 17.58 -5.49 -1.65
CA GLY A 139 17.95 -4.29 -2.41
C GLY A 139 17.15 -3.05 -1.98
N CYS A 140 15.86 -3.22 -1.65
CA CYS A 140 15.02 -2.17 -1.10
C CYS A 140 15.58 -1.61 0.23
N ALA A 141 15.85 -2.50 1.20
CA ALA A 141 16.34 -2.11 2.52
C ALA A 141 17.76 -1.52 2.47
N GLU A 142 18.67 -2.13 1.70
CA GLU A 142 20.04 -1.65 1.53
C GLU A 142 20.09 -0.29 0.84
N THR A 143 19.26 -0.08 -0.18
CA THR A 143 19.18 1.21 -0.89
C THR A 143 18.67 2.30 0.03
N ALA A 144 17.62 2.04 0.81
CA ALA A 144 17.14 2.99 1.80
C ALA A 144 18.24 3.32 2.84
N LEU A 145 18.92 2.30 3.36
CA LEU A 145 19.97 2.46 4.37
C LEU A 145 21.14 3.30 3.85
N ARG A 146 21.53 3.10 2.59
CA ARG A 146 22.64 3.81 1.93
C ARG A 146 22.27 5.25 1.58
N GLU A 147 21.10 5.47 1.01
CA GLU A 147 20.76 6.75 0.39
C GLU A 147 20.05 7.72 1.33
N ALA A 148 19.18 7.22 2.22
CA ALA A 148 18.34 8.06 3.09
C ALA A 148 19.14 9.06 3.96
N PRO A 149 20.29 8.71 4.58
CA PRO A 149 21.03 9.64 5.42
C PRO A 149 21.43 10.95 4.72
N ALA A 150 21.65 10.88 3.40
CA ALA A 150 22.06 12.01 2.58
C ALA A 150 20.88 12.82 2.01
N LEU A 151 19.64 12.36 2.18
CA LEU A 151 18.47 13.07 1.66
C LEU A 151 18.12 14.31 2.50
N PRO A 152 17.56 15.36 1.87
CA PRO A 152 16.89 16.42 2.61
C PRO A 152 15.75 15.85 3.47
N ARG A 153 15.60 16.39 4.68
CA ARG A 153 14.60 15.96 5.65
C ARG A 153 13.22 16.43 5.21
N GLY A 154 12.48 15.55 4.55
CA GLY A 154 11.16 15.81 3.99
C GLY A 154 10.46 14.51 3.58
N PRO A 155 9.36 14.59 2.80
CA PRO A 155 8.56 13.42 2.44
C PRO A 155 9.35 12.28 1.80
N SER A 156 10.25 12.56 0.85
CA SER A 156 11.06 11.50 0.22
C SER A 156 12.01 10.79 1.17
N PHE A 157 12.54 11.49 2.17
CA PHE A 157 13.31 10.86 3.25
C PHE A 157 12.41 9.95 4.09
N ALA A 158 11.25 10.46 4.51
CA ALA A 158 10.29 9.69 5.31
C ALA A 158 9.85 8.42 4.59
N ASN A 159 9.46 8.53 3.32
CA ASN A 159 8.97 7.40 2.53
C ASN A 159 10.07 6.39 2.22
N ALA A 160 11.28 6.83 1.81
CA ALA A 160 12.40 5.93 1.59
C ALA A 160 12.76 5.13 2.86
N VAL A 161 12.75 5.79 4.02
CA VAL A 161 13.03 5.13 5.31
C VAL A 161 11.91 4.19 5.72
N ALA A 162 10.64 4.61 5.63
CA ALA A 162 9.50 3.77 5.98
C ALA A 162 9.43 2.52 5.12
N THR A 163 9.56 2.66 3.79
CA THR A 163 9.54 1.55 2.84
C THR A 163 10.75 0.63 3.05
N GLY A 164 11.96 1.18 3.20
CA GLY A 164 13.15 0.36 3.48
C GLY A 164 13.02 -0.43 4.78
N LEU A 165 12.49 0.18 5.84
CA LEU A 165 12.27 -0.50 7.12
C LEU A 165 11.20 -1.59 6.97
N GLY A 166 10.11 -1.32 6.25
CA GLY A 166 9.10 -2.32 5.92
C GLY A 166 9.67 -3.51 5.14
N CYS A 167 10.58 -3.28 4.19
CA CYS A 167 11.28 -4.35 3.48
C CYS A 167 12.13 -5.22 4.42
N ALA A 168 12.79 -4.63 5.43
CA ALA A 168 13.52 -5.39 6.45
C ALA A 168 12.60 -6.17 7.40
N VAL A 169 11.43 -5.62 7.74
CA VAL A 169 10.40 -6.30 8.53
C VAL A 169 9.84 -7.51 7.79
N ALA A 170 9.55 -7.35 6.50
CA ALA A 170 8.96 -8.39 5.66
C ALA A 170 9.92 -9.54 5.32
N ALA A 171 11.22 -9.37 5.51
CA ALA A 171 12.21 -10.40 5.27
C ALA A 171 12.18 -11.50 6.35
N GLU A 172 12.48 -12.72 5.92
CA GLU A 172 12.60 -13.87 6.81
C GLU A 172 13.64 -13.60 7.92
N PRO A 173 13.42 -14.08 9.16
CA PRO A 173 14.29 -13.78 10.29
C PRO A 173 15.76 -14.22 10.14
N ASP A 174 16.03 -15.20 9.30
CA ASP A 174 17.36 -15.81 9.07
C ASP A 174 18.22 -15.05 8.05
N GLN A 175 17.65 -14.06 7.35
CA GLN A 175 18.37 -13.24 6.38
C GLN A 175 19.46 -12.39 7.05
N LEU A 176 20.72 -12.57 6.65
CA LEU A 176 21.89 -11.96 7.31
C LEU A 176 21.86 -10.41 7.28
N TRP A 177 21.34 -9.81 6.21
CA TRP A 177 21.25 -8.36 6.03
C TRP A 177 20.17 -7.71 6.91
N ARG A 178 19.16 -8.49 7.35
CA ARG A 178 17.95 -8.00 8.03
C ARG A 178 18.28 -7.26 9.32
N GLY A 179 19.14 -7.82 10.16
CA GLY A 179 19.51 -7.21 11.44
C GLY A 179 20.20 -5.85 11.28
N ALA A 180 21.09 -5.72 10.29
CA ALA A 180 21.76 -4.46 9.98
C ALA A 180 20.77 -3.40 9.45
N ALA A 181 19.85 -3.81 8.58
CA ALA A 181 18.80 -2.92 8.06
C ALA A 181 17.86 -2.41 9.17
N LEU A 182 17.34 -3.30 10.03
CA LEU A 182 16.49 -2.91 11.17
C LEU A 182 17.21 -1.92 12.09
N LYS A 183 18.45 -2.24 12.47
CA LYS A 183 19.28 -1.38 13.33
C LYS A 183 19.56 -0.01 12.71
N GLY A 184 19.84 0.04 11.41
CA GLY A 184 20.20 1.27 10.71
C GLY A 184 19.01 2.17 10.37
N LEU A 185 17.88 1.58 9.98
CA LEU A 185 16.71 2.32 9.51
C LEU A 185 15.78 2.78 10.65
N THR A 186 15.72 2.05 11.77
CA THR A 186 14.89 2.46 12.92
C THR A 186 15.19 3.88 13.43
N PRO A 187 16.44 4.30 13.72
CA PRO A 187 16.70 5.66 14.18
C PRO A 187 16.30 6.72 13.16
N LEU A 188 16.48 6.44 11.86
CA LEU A 188 16.04 7.34 10.78
C LEU A 188 14.50 7.43 10.73
N ALA A 189 13.79 6.33 10.99
CA ALA A 189 12.32 6.34 11.01
C ALA A 189 11.80 7.17 12.18
N ARG A 190 12.45 7.11 13.34
CA ARG A 190 12.15 7.98 14.49
C ARG A 190 12.41 9.46 14.18
N GLU A 191 13.51 9.77 13.49
CA GLU A 191 13.78 11.13 13.00
C GLU A 191 12.68 11.59 12.04
N ALA A 192 12.31 10.75 11.07
CA ALA A 192 11.29 11.05 10.08
C ALA A 192 9.92 11.32 10.73
N LEU A 193 9.57 10.60 11.80
CA LEU A 193 8.34 10.84 12.57
C LEU A 193 8.27 12.23 13.19
N GLN A 194 9.38 12.96 13.36
CA GLN A 194 9.38 14.32 13.90
C GLN A 194 9.22 15.40 12.83
N LEU A 195 9.25 15.03 11.55
CA LEU A 195 9.17 15.99 10.46
C LEU A 195 7.81 16.68 10.40
N ARG A 196 7.84 18.00 10.18
CA ARG A 196 6.64 18.79 9.93
C ARG A 196 6.22 18.67 8.46
N GLY A 197 4.92 18.75 8.19
CA GLY A 197 4.40 18.80 6.82
C GLY A 197 4.34 17.46 6.07
N LEU A 198 4.59 16.33 6.75
CA LEU A 198 4.26 15.01 6.19
C LEU A 198 2.75 14.84 6.06
N LEU A 199 2.32 14.09 5.05
CA LEU A 199 0.94 13.64 4.96
C LEU A 199 0.62 12.67 6.10
N ALA A 200 -0.66 12.58 6.47
CA ALA A 200 -1.09 11.67 7.51
C ALA A 200 -0.80 10.20 7.16
N ASP A 201 -0.91 9.86 5.87
CA ASP A 201 -0.59 8.55 5.31
C ASP A 201 0.91 8.22 5.49
N ASP A 202 1.80 9.10 5.03
CA ASP A 202 3.26 8.92 5.17
C ASP A 202 3.70 8.78 6.65
N ARG A 203 3.11 9.60 7.54
CA ARG A 203 3.38 9.48 8.99
C ARG A 203 2.83 8.19 9.58
N SER A 204 1.65 7.77 9.12
CA SER A 204 1.06 6.49 9.54
C SER A 204 1.92 5.31 9.12
N GLY A 205 2.46 5.30 7.89
CA GLY A 205 3.38 4.26 7.43
C GLY A 205 4.68 4.20 8.24
N LEU A 206 5.20 5.35 8.70
CA LEU A 206 6.33 5.36 9.63
C LEU A 206 6.00 4.73 11.00
N TYR A 207 4.83 5.04 11.55
CA TYR A 207 4.38 4.41 12.80
C TYR A 207 4.24 2.89 12.64
N GLU A 208 3.59 2.44 11.57
CA GLU A 208 3.42 1.03 11.25
C GLU A 208 4.77 0.31 11.16
N ALA A 209 5.66 0.79 10.30
CA ALA A 209 6.99 0.18 10.11
C ALA A 209 7.81 0.14 11.40
N LEU A 210 7.73 1.18 12.24
CA LEU A 210 8.40 1.21 13.54
C LEU A 210 7.80 0.22 14.55
N THR A 211 6.47 0.16 14.64
CA THR A 211 5.77 -0.79 15.51
C THR A 211 6.14 -2.23 15.13
N GLU A 212 6.09 -2.57 13.85
CA GLU A 212 6.42 -3.90 13.36
C GLU A 212 7.89 -4.24 13.53
N ALA A 213 8.81 -3.30 13.25
CA ALA A 213 10.24 -3.50 13.47
C ALA A 213 10.54 -3.83 14.93
N ARG A 214 10.01 -3.04 15.88
CA ARG A 214 10.20 -3.30 17.31
C ARG A 214 9.59 -4.63 17.73
N ALA A 215 8.41 -4.99 17.22
CA ALA A 215 7.80 -6.29 17.50
C ALA A 215 8.69 -7.45 16.98
N ALA A 216 9.25 -7.30 15.79
CA ALA A 216 10.07 -8.31 15.14
C ALA A 216 11.48 -8.47 15.78
N GLU A 217 11.92 -7.49 16.57
CA GLU A 217 13.11 -7.58 17.44
C GLU A 217 12.77 -8.08 18.86
N GLY A 218 11.51 -8.46 19.12
CA GLY A 218 11.04 -8.89 20.44
C GLY A 218 10.82 -7.76 21.45
N ALA A 219 10.97 -6.49 21.04
CA ALA A 219 10.78 -5.30 21.87
C ALA A 219 9.29 -4.92 22.03
N ARG A 220 8.48 -5.86 22.54
CA ARG A 220 7.02 -5.79 22.58
C ARG A 220 6.46 -4.58 23.33
N ALA A 221 7.05 -4.21 24.47
CA ALA A 221 6.60 -3.04 25.23
C ALA A 221 6.81 -1.74 24.44
N GLU A 222 7.92 -1.63 23.72
CA GLU A 222 8.22 -0.48 22.87
C GLU A 222 7.30 -0.45 21.64
N ALA A 223 7.06 -1.60 20.99
CA ALA A 223 6.11 -1.72 19.90
C ALA A 223 4.70 -1.24 20.31
N LYS A 224 4.22 -1.64 21.49
CA LYS A 224 2.93 -1.17 22.04
C LYS A 224 2.94 0.34 22.34
N ALA A 225 4.03 0.88 22.87
CA ALA A 225 4.13 2.32 23.13
C ALA A 225 4.05 3.14 21.82
N ILE A 226 4.71 2.66 20.76
CA ILE A 226 4.64 3.27 19.41
C ILE A 226 3.22 3.14 18.84
N ALA A 227 2.58 1.97 18.97
CA ALA A 227 1.21 1.74 18.51
C ALA A 227 0.19 2.62 19.24
N GLU A 228 0.40 2.90 20.53
CA GLU A 228 -0.46 3.80 21.31
C GLU A 228 -0.29 5.26 20.86
N ALA A 229 0.94 5.69 20.55
CA ALA A 229 1.20 6.99 19.96
C ALA A 229 0.57 7.11 18.55
N TRP A 230 0.67 6.05 17.75
CA TRP A 230 0.04 5.95 16.43
C TRP A 230 -1.48 6.06 16.53
N TRP A 231 -2.09 5.32 17.46
CA TRP A 231 -3.53 5.38 17.70
C TRP A 231 -3.98 6.81 18.01
N ARG A 232 -3.32 7.50 18.94
CA ARG A 232 -3.63 8.90 19.28
C ARG A 232 -3.51 9.82 18.08
N PHE A 233 -2.45 9.67 17.30
CA PHE A 233 -2.29 10.41 16.05
C PHE A 233 -3.46 10.19 15.08
N LEU A 234 -3.91 8.95 14.88
CA LEU A 234 -5.05 8.63 14.02
C LEU A 234 -6.40 9.16 14.57
N GLU A 235 -6.56 9.20 15.88
CA GLU A 235 -7.71 9.83 16.55
C GLU A 235 -7.73 11.35 16.30
N ASP A 236 -6.58 12.01 16.40
CA ASP A 236 -6.45 13.44 16.11
C ASP A 236 -6.77 13.75 14.65
N GLU A 237 -6.22 12.98 13.70
CA GLU A 237 -6.48 13.16 12.27
C GLU A 237 -7.95 12.91 11.91
N ARG A 238 -8.61 11.93 12.54
CA ARG A 238 -10.05 11.70 12.32
C ARG A 238 -10.91 12.86 12.80
N ARG A 239 -10.55 13.50 13.93
CA ARG A 239 -11.27 14.69 14.42
C ARG A 239 -11.12 15.88 13.47
N ARG A 240 -10.02 15.94 12.71
CA ARG A 240 -9.75 16.97 11.69
C ARG A 240 -10.39 16.65 10.33
N ALA A 241 -10.73 15.40 10.07
CA ALA A 241 -11.31 14.97 8.80
C ALA A 241 -12.74 15.52 8.60
N GLY A 242 -12.90 16.35 7.57
CA GLY A 242 -14.15 17.03 7.25
C GLY A 242 -15.16 16.17 6.49
N THR A 243 -14.73 15.14 5.76
CA THR A 243 -15.63 14.29 4.95
C THR A 243 -15.66 12.83 5.43
N ALA A 244 -16.69 12.08 5.00
CA ALA A 244 -16.80 10.66 5.29
C ALA A 244 -15.60 9.88 4.70
N GLU A 245 -15.22 10.19 3.46
CA GLU A 245 -14.09 9.55 2.77
C GLU A 245 -12.76 9.83 3.48
N GLN A 246 -12.56 11.04 3.99
CA GLN A 246 -11.36 11.37 4.76
C GLN A 246 -11.30 10.58 6.07
N ARG A 247 -12.43 10.37 6.75
CA ARG A 247 -12.49 9.54 7.97
C ARG A 247 -12.23 8.07 7.66
N THR A 248 -12.89 7.51 6.64
CA THR A 248 -12.76 6.11 6.23
C THR A 248 -11.36 5.78 5.68
N ALA A 249 -10.65 6.75 5.10
CA ALA A 249 -9.25 6.58 4.71
C ALA A 249 -8.33 6.22 5.88
N LEU A 250 -8.70 6.56 7.13
CA LEU A 250 -7.92 6.24 8.33
C LEU A 250 -8.25 4.87 8.93
N ASP A 251 -9.27 4.17 8.42
CA ASP A 251 -9.76 2.92 9.03
C ASP A 251 -8.77 1.76 8.91
N GLY A 252 -8.02 1.69 7.81
CA GLY A 252 -6.96 0.69 7.62
C GLY A 252 -5.87 0.81 8.68
N PRO A 253 -5.19 1.97 8.78
CA PRO A 253 -4.24 2.26 9.85
C PRO A 253 -4.79 2.04 11.26
N ARG A 254 -6.06 2.40 11.53
CA ARG A 254 -6.68 2.14 12.84
C ARG A 254 -6.76 0.66 13.17
N VAL A 255 -7.16 -0.17 12.22
CA VAL A 255 -7.21 -1.63 12.39
C VAL A 255 -5.82 -2.17 12.72
N ALA A 256 -4.79 -1.74 12.00
CA ALA A 256 -3.41 -2.14 12.26
C ALA A 256 -2.93 -1.71 13.66
N ALA A 257 -3.16 -0.45 14.04
CA ALA A 257 -2.80 0.05 15.37
C ALA A 257 -3.55 -0.69 16.50
N ALA A 258 -4.85 -0.95 16.34
CA ALA A 258 -5.65 -1.68 17.32
C ALA A 258 -5.17 -3.13 17.52
N LEU A 259 -4.79 -3.80 16.43
CA LEU A 259 -4.21 -5.15 16.49
C LEU A 259 -2.84 -5.15 17.17
N ALA A 260 -1.96 -4.18 16.86
CA ALA A 260 -0.67 -4.05 17.50
C ALA A 260 -0.78 -3.73 19.01
N LEU A 261 -1.84 -3.04 19.42
CA LEU A 261 -2.18 -2.81 20.83
C LEU A 261 -2.79 -4.02 21.52
N GLU A 262 -3.21 -5.03 20.75
CA GLU A 262 -3.97 -6.19 21.23
C GLU A 262 -5.33 -5.80 21.82
N ASP A 263 -5.90 -4.73 21.27
CA ASP A 263 -7.23 -4.21 21.61
C ASP A 263 -8.05 -4.05 20.31
N PRO A 264 -8.34 -5.16 19.60
CA PRO A 264 -9.05 -5.09 18.32
C PRO A 264 -10.45 -4.48 18.44
N ALA A 265 -11.09 -4.55 19.61
CA ALA A 265 -12.41 -3.95 19.85
C ALA A 265 -12.38 -2.42 19.70
N ARG A 266 -11.25 -1.78 19.97
CA ARG A 266 -11.08 -0.32 19.96
C ARG A 266 -11.44 0.34 18.63
N ALA A 267 -11.22 -0.35 17.50
CA ALA A 267 -11.50 0.20 16.17
C ALA A 267 -12.94 -0.04 15.67
N LEU A 268 -13.72 -0.93 16.30
CA LEU A 268 -15.06 -1.29 15.83
C LEU A 268 -16.05 -0.12 15.76
N PRO A 269 -16.14 0.79 16.75
CA PRO A 269 -17.07 1.92 16.68
C PRO A 269 -16.80 2.85 15.50
N ALA A 270 -15.52 3.09 15.19
CA ALA A 270 -15.11 3.93 14.06
C ALA A 270 -15.51 3.29 12.72
N LEU A 271 -15.35 1.97 12.59
CA LEU A 271 -15.72 1.20 11.40
C LEU A 271 -17.24 1.16 11.20
N ALA A 272 -18.03 0.97 12.26
CA ALA A 272 -19.48 1.02 12.18
C ALA A 272 -19.98 2.40 11.70
N ALA A 273 -19.37 3.48 12.20
CA ALA A 273 -19.67 4.83 11.73
C ALA A 273 -19.26 5.05 10.26
N SER A 274 -18.13 4.49 9.82
CA SER A 274 -17.71 4.53 8.41
C SER A 274 -18.66 3.76 7.50
N GLU A 275 -19.09 2.55 7.91
CA GLU A 275 -20.07 1.73 7.18
C GLU A 275 -21.40 2.48 7.01
N ALA A 276 -21.90 3.11 8.08
CA ALA A 276 -23.13 3.90 8.01
C ALA A 276 -23.00 5.13 7.11
N ALA A 277 -21.83 5.78 7.09
CA ALA A 277 -21.58 6.97 6.27
C ALA A 277 -21.33 6.64 4.79
N LEU A 278 -20.82 5.45 4.48
CA LEU A 278 -20.50 4.98 3.14
C LEU A 278 -21.05 3.56 2.93
N PRO A 279 -22.39 3.38 2.84
CA PRO A 279 -23.02 2.06 2.86
C PRO A 279 -22.67 1.15 1.66
N ALA A 280 -22.19 1.73 0.56
CA ALA A 280 -21.72 0.97 -0.61
C ALA A 280 -20.22 0.63 -0.56
N ASP A 281 -19.47 1.13 0.44
CA ASP A 281 -18.07 0.79 0.62
C ASP A 281 -17.96 -0.54 1.39
N PHE A 282 -17.37 -1.56 0.75
CA PHE A 282 -17.17 -2.86 1.39
C PHE A 282 -16.03 -2.86 2.42
N ASN A 283 -15.15 -1.85 2.43
CA ASN A 283 -13.94 -1.87 3.28
C ASN A 283 -14.27 -1.82 4.78
N PRO A 284 -15.20 -0.97 5.28
CA PRO A 284 -15.55 -0.97 6.70
C PRO A 284 -16.08 -2.32 7.21
N PRO A 285 -17.09 -2.98 6.62
CA PRO A 285 -17.53 -4.29 7.09
C PRO A 285 -16.47 -5.39 6.92
N TYR A 286 -15.64 -5.33 5.88
CA TYR A 286 -14.51 -6.26 5.71
C TYR A 286 -13.49 -6.15 6.86
N ARG A 287 -13.11 -4.92 7.23
CA ARG A 287 -12.20 -4.64 8.35
C ARG A 287 -12.82 -5.03 9.69
N ALA A 288 -14.12 -4.76 9.88
CA ALA A 288 -14.84 -5.14 11.08
C ALA A 288 -14.87 -6.67 11.24
N ALA A 289 -15.14 -7.42 10.16
CA ALA A 289 -15.11 -8.87 10.18
C ALA A 289 -13.76 -9.43 10.64
N ARG A 290 -12.65 -8.85 10.19
CA ARG A 290 -11.30 -9.22 10.64
C ARG A 290 -11.15 -9.02 12.15
N LEU A 291 -11.49 -7.86 12.68
CA LEU A 291 -11.36 -7.56 14.11
C LEU A 291 -12.29 -8.41 14.99
N LEU A 292 -13.52 -8.66 14.53
CA LEU A 292 -14.49 -9.50 15.22
C LEU A 292 -14.02 -10.96 15.29
N LEU A 293 -13.36 -11.46 14.24
CA LEU A 293 -12.77 -12.79 14.24
C LEU A 293 -11.65 -12.90 15.28
N GLU A 294 -10.75 -11.91 15.35
CA GLU A 294 -9.67 -11.88 16.36
C GLU A 294 -10.21 -11.78 17.80
N LEU A 295 -11.43 -11.25 17.98
CA LEU A 295 -12.16 -11.23 19.27
C LEU A 295 -12.91 -12.54 19.57
N GLY A 296 -12.88 -13.53 18.68
CA GLY A 296 -13.69 -14.74 18.79
C GLY A 296 -15.20 -14.53 18.58
N ARG A 297 -15.63 -13.36 18.13
CA ARG A 297 -17.05 -13.01 17.89
C ARG A 297 -17.49 -13.50 16.51
N ARG A 298 -17.42 -14.81 16.30
CA ARG A 298 -17.56 -15.47 14.97
C ARG A 298 -18.87 -15.17 14.27
N ALA A 299 -20.00 -15.22 14.98
CA ALA A 299 -21.31 -14.92 14.39
C ALA A 299 -21.39 -13.49 13.83
N GLU A 300 -20.82 -12.52 14.55
CA GLU A 300 -20.78 -11.13 14.10
C GLU A 300 -19.76 -10.92 12.97
N ALA A 301 -18.61 -11.61 13.03
CA ALA A 301 -17.64 -11.62 11.94
C ALA A 301 -18.27 -12.16 10.65
N ARG A 302 -19.04 -13.26 10.73
CA ARG A 302 -19.82 -13.82 9.63
C ARG A 302 -20.83 -12.81 9.09
N ALA A 303 -21.61 -12.15 9.96
CA ALA A 303 -22.56 -11.13 9.52
C ALA A 303 -21.86 -9.95 8.81
N ALA A 304 -20.71 -9.49 9.32
CA ALA A 304 -19.93 -8.42 8.73
C ALA A 304 -19.33 -8.81 7.37
N ILE A 305 -18.76 -10.01 7.24
CA ILE A 305 -18.14 -10.43 5.97
C ILE A 305 -19.18 -10.62 4.86
N GLN A 306 -20.40 -11.04 5.19
CA GLN A 306 -21.50 -11.14 4.22
C GLN A 306 -21.92 -9.76 3.69
N ARG A 307 -21.99 -8.74 4.55
CA ARG A 307 -22.23 -7.35 4.11
C ARG A 307 -21.10 -6.85 3.21
N ALA A 308 -19.85 -7.20 3.52
CA ALA A 308 -18.72 -6.87 2.64
C ALA A 308 -18.82 -7.57 1.28
N LEU A 309 -19.18 -8.86 1.23
CA LEU A 309 -19.34 -9.62 -0.02
C LEU A 309 -20.44 -9.06 -0.93
N ALA A 310 -21.50 -8.50 -0.34
CA ALA A 310 -22.60 -7.86 -1.08
C ALA A 310 -22.14 -6.62 -1.89
N HIS A 311 -21.07 -5.95 -1.46
CA HIS A 311 -20.57 -4.74 -2.11
C HIS A 311 -19.18 -4.90 -2.76
N ALA A 312 -18.44 -5.95 -2.41
CA ALA A 312 -17.11 -6.20 -2.96
C ALA A 312 -17.17 -6.63 -4.44
N TYR A 313 -16.21 -6.13 -5.22
CA TYR A 313 -16.01 -6.39 -6.64
C TYR A 313 -14.52 -6.34 -6.99
N GLY A 314 -14.18 -6.64 -8.25
CA GLY A 314 -12.80 -6.76 -8.75
C GLY A 314 -11.98 -7.84 -8.05
N GLY A 315 -10.66 -7.77 -8.22
CA GLY A 315 -9.69 -8.70 -7.62
C GLY A 315 -9.65 -8.66 -6.09
N ARG A 316 -9.95 -7.52 -5.45
CA ARG A 316 -9.98 -7.43 -3.97
C ARG A 316 -11.09 -8.26 -3.34
N LYS A 317 -12.17 -8.57 -4.07
CA LYS A 317 -13.24 -9.48 -3.61
C LYS A 317 -12.71 -10.86 -3.24
N LEU A 318 -11.65 -11.34 -3.90
CA LEU A 318 -10.99 -12.61 -3.56
C LEU A 318 -10.46 -12.62 -2.11
N GLY A 319 -9.96 -11.48 -1.63
CA GLY A 319 -9.52 -11.32 -0.24
C GLY A 319 -10.67 -11.35 0.76
N VAL A 320 -11.87 -10.90 0.35
CA VAL A 320 -13.10 -10.97 1.15
C VAL A 320 -13.57 -12.42 1.27
N TYR A 321 -13.61 -13.17 0.16
CA TYR A 321 -13.91 -14.61 0.19
C TYR A 321 -12.92 -15.40 1.04
N ARG A 322 -11.61 -15.10 0.94
CA ARG A 322 -10.59 -15.75 1.77
C ARG A 322 -10.85 -15.55 3.26
N LEU A 323 -11.26 -14.34 3.67
CA LEU A 323 -11.62 -14.08 5.06
C LEU A 323 -12.92 -14.79 5.45
N ALA A 324 -13.92 -14.86 4.57
CA ALA A 324 -15.14 -15.63 4.80
C ALA A 324 -14.81 -17.11 5.07
N ALA A 325 -14.00 -17.74 4.21
CA ALA A 325 -13.56 -19.12 4.40
C ALA A 325 -12.81 -19.34 5.73
N ARG A 326 -11.97 -18.38 6.15
CA ARG A 326 -11.31 -18.42 7.46
C ARG A 326 -12.32 -18.37 8.62
N ILE A 327 -13.30 -17.47 8.55
CA ILE A 327 -14.35 -17.33 9.58
C ILE A 327 -15.13 -18.65 9.72
N GLU A 328 -15.58 -19.23 8.61
CA GLU A 328 -16.32 -20.50 8.61
C GLU A 328 -15.49 -21.65 9.17
N ARG A 329 -14.20 -21.73 8.80
CA ARG A 329 -13.28 -22.74 9.32
C ARG A 329 -13.08 -22.61 10.83
N GLU A 330 -12.90 -21.38 11.34
CA GLU A 330 -12.76 -21.14 12.77
C GLU A 330 -14.06 -21.38 13.55
N ASP A 331 -15.23 -21.33 12.89
CA ASP A 331 -16.53 -21.72 13.44
C ASP A 331 -16.79 -23.25 13.35
N GLY A 332 -15.87 -24.00 12.76
CA GLY A 332 -15.99 -25.46 12.58
C GLY A 332 -16.81 -25.89 11.36
N ASP A 333 -17.40 -24.96 10.60
CA ASP A 333 -18.16 -25.27 9.39
C ASP A 333 -17.23 -25.43 8.19
N ARG A 334 -16.61 -26.61 8.09
CA ARG A 334 -15.72 -26.97 6.97
C ARG A 334 -16.44 -26.93 5.62
N ALA A 335 -17.73 -27.27 5.58
CA ALA A 335 -18.50 -27.27 4.35
C ALA A 335 -18.74 -25.84 3.86
N ALA A 336 -19.07 -24.90 4.75
CA ALA A 336 -19.18 -23.48 4.41
C ALA A 336 -17.82 -22.88 4.02
N ALA A 337 -16.73 -23.27 4.70
CA ALA A 337 -15.39 -22.84 4.31
C ALA A 337 -15.02 -23.30 2.89
N ALA A 338 -15.31 -24.56 2.54
CA ALA A 338 -15.09 -25.09 1.20
C ALA A 338 -15.93 -24.34 0.16
N ARG A 339 -17.23 -24.13 0.42
CA ARG A 339 -18.13 -23.35 -0.47
C ARG A 339 -17.59 -21.94 -0.73
N ALA A 340 -17.15 -21.23 0.32
CA ALA A 340 -16.59 -19.88 0.17
C ALA A 340 -15.32 -19.85 -0.70
N LEU A 341 -14.47 -20.89 -0.62
CA LEU A 341 -13.29 -21.03 -1.48
C LEU A 341 -13.66 -21.38 -2.92
N ASP A 342 -14.64 -22.26 -3.12
CA ASP A 342 -15.13 -22.64 -4.46
C ASP A 342 -15.75 -21.42 -5.17
N GLU A 343 -16.56 -20.63 -4.47
CA GLU A 343 -17.08 -19.35 -4.96
C GLU A 343 -15.96 -18.37 -5.31
N ALA A 344 -14.90 -18.29 -4.49
CA ALA A 344 -13.75 -17.43 -4.76
C ALA A 344 -13.03 -17.84 -6.06
N LEU A 345 -12.83 -19.14 -6.27
CA LEU A 345 -12.16 -19.68 -7.44
C LEU A 345 -13.00 -19.48 -8.71
N ALA A 346 -14.30 -19.76 -8.64
CA ALA A 346 -15.23 -19.50 -9.74
C ALA A 346 -15.29 -18.01 -10.09
N TYR A 347 -15.26 -17.12 -9.09
CA TYR A 347 -15.21 -15.68 -9.32
C TYR A 347 -13.86 -15.25 -9.94
N ALA A 348 -12.74 -15.84 -9.53
CA ALA A 348 -11.42 -15.54 -10.10
C ALA A 348 -11.33 -15.84 -11.61
N GLU A 349 -12.05 -16.87 -12.08
CA GLU A 349 -12.11 -17.24 -13.50
C GLU A 349 -12.84 -16.17 -14.33
N GLN A 350 -13.80 -15.46 -13.74
CA GLN A 350 -14.53 -14.36 -14.37
C GLN A 350 -13.72 -13.06 -14.44
N LEU A 351 -12.65 -12.95 -13.64
CA LEU A 351 -11.82 -11.75 -13.63
C LEU A 351 -10.94 -11.69 -14.89
N PRO A 352 -10.81 -10.49 -15.50
CA PRO A 352 -9.78 -10.22 -16.49
C PRO A 352 -8.37 -10.53 -15.96
N PRO A 353 -7.41 -10.91 -16.82
CA PRO A 353 -6.08 -11.35 -16.38
C PRO A 353 -5.35 -10.38 -15.43
N PRO A 354 -5.33 -9.04 -15.65
CA PRO A 354 -4.65 -8.11 -14.74
C PRO A 354 -5.25 -8.05 -13.33
N GLN A 355 -6.52 -8.44 -13.19
CA GLN A 355 -7.28 -8.36 -11.93
C GLN A 355 -7.32 -9.71 -11.20
N ARG A 356 -6.91 -10.80 -11.83
CA ARG A 356 -7.06 -12.17 -11.30
C ARG A 356 -6.18 -12.49 -10.09
N LYS A 357 -5.08 -11.75 -9.85
CA LYS A 357 -4.16 -11.93 -8.70
C LYS A 357 -3.68 -13.40 -8.54
N PRO A 358 -2.78 -13.88 -9.41
CA PRO A 358 -2.42 -15.30 -9.49
C PRO A 358 -1.96 -15.92 -8.17
N ASP A 359 -1.15 -15.22 -7.37
CA ASP A 359 -0.66 -15.74 -6.08
C ASP A 359 -1.79 -15.97 -5.07
N LEU A 360 -2.78 -15.08 -5.07
CA LEU A 360 -3.96 -15.22 -4.23
C LEU A 360 -4.80 -16.42 -4.68
N VAL A 361 -4.97 -16.62 -6.00
CA VAL A 361 -5.67 -17.78 -6.56
C VAL A 361 -4.95 -19.08 -6.20
N ALA A 362 -3.61 -19.11 -6.29
CA ALA A 362 -2.82 -20.26 -5.86
C ALA A 362 -3.04 -20.57 -4.37
N SER A 363 -3.02 -19.54 -3.52
CA SER A 363 -3.31 -19.66 -2.09
C SER A 363 -4.73 -20.16 -1.79
N LEU A 364 -5.74 -19.73 -2.57
CA LEU A 364 -7.12 -20.21 -2.44
C LEU A 364 -7.23 -21.70 -2.81
N ARG A 365 -6.58 -22.13 -3.89
CA ARG A 365 -6.53 -23.56 -4.28
C ARG A 365 -5.86 -24.42 -3.23
N ALA A 366 -4.72 -23.97 -2.70
CA ALA A 366 -4.01 -24.69 -1.64
C ALA A 366 -4.88 -24.87 -0.39
N GLN A 367 -5.59 -23.81 0.04
CA GLN A 367 -6.52 -23.90 1.17
C GLN A 367 -7.69 -24.84 0.89
N ARG A 368 -8.20 -24.88 -0.35
CA ARG A 368 -9.31 -25.74 -0.73
C ARG A 368 -8.91 -27.22 -0.73
N SER A 369 -7.73 -27.53 -1.27
CA SER A 369 -7.13 -28.88 -1.23
C SER A 369 -6.91 -29.34 0.21
N ALA A 370 -6.37 -28.47 1.07
CA ALA A 370 -6.12 -28.82 2.47
C ALA A 370 -7.41 -29.18 3.24
N LEU A 371 -8.57 -28.59 2.87
CA LEU A 371 -9.86 -28.97 3.46
C LEU A 371 -10.36 -30.33 2.95
N GLU A 372 -10.09 -30.67 1.69
CA GLU A 372 -10.37 -32.00 1.12
C GLU A 372 -9.54 -33.09 1.79
N ASP A 373 -8.24 -32.87 1.90
CA ASP A 373 -7.32 -33.83 2.53
C ASP A 373 -7.70 -34.08 4.00
N ALA A 374 -8.06 -33.01 4.72
CA ALA A 374 -8.52 -33.12 6.11
C ALA A 374 -9.89 -33.82 6.25
N ALA A 375 -10.72 -33.85 5.20
CA ALA A 375 -11.97 -34.59 5.19
C ALA A 375 -11.78 -36.07 4.79
N ALA A 376 -10.70 -36.38 4.06
CA ALA A 376 -10.33 -37.73 3.65
C ALA A 376 -9.44 -38.47 4.66
N ALA A 377 -8.86 -37.77 5.64
CA ALA A 377 -8.10 -38.38 6.73
C ALA A 377 -9.02 -39.22 7.65
N PRO A 378 -8.65 -40.49 7.95
CA PRO A 378 -9.49 -41.46 8.66
C PRO A 378 -9.77 -41.11 10.13
#